data_AF-A0AAN5HZ98-F1
#
_entry.id   AF-A0AAN5HZ98-F1
#
_cell.length_a   1.000
_cell.length_b   1.000
_cell.length_c   1.000
_cell.angle_alpha   90.00
_cell.angle_beta   90.00
_cell.angle_gamma   90.00
#
_symmetry.space_group_name_H-M   'P 1'
#
loop_
_entity.id
_entity.type
_entity.pdbx_description
1 polymer ?
#
loop_
_entity_poly.entity_id
_entity_poly.type
_entity_poly.pdbx_seq_one_letter_code
_entity_poly.pdbx_strand_id
1 'polypeptide(L)'
;KNAQIPVAGVALNIVLLYAIRRFTRKALGTYKQLLTIFASYDVFITLMHLSVKPYPQLLNLYFGKPPDIVEHEDFSSELFHRYCLCYYLLTGDREEIGKELLRSEYLVRYGREQREGWIIMNHWVLQCCPHYTICALFKENGAFNLRIFIAMCAYDAIMIVSFSIAVGLASGTFYYIRRADTISTQALNMQFKLFIAVCAQTVVPLVFVYIPYFFVVTFPFFHLPIWFFDHGCMFLTACFPAWDAVVIILLMKDYRDGLLGMCRKK
;
A
#
# COMPACT_ATOMS: atom_id res chain seq x y z
N LYS A 1 9.80 14.63 -9.45
CA LYS A 1 9.42 13.54 -10.39
C LYS A 1 8.38 12.58 -9.80
N ASN A 2 8.39 12.30 -8.49
CA ASN A 2 7.48 11.32 -7.85
C ASN A 2 5.98 11.69 -7.82
N ALA A 3 5.61 12.95 -8.06
CA ALA A 3 4.19 13.36 -8.11
C ALA A 3 3.44 12.88 -9.37
N GLN A 4 4.14 12.42 -10.41
CA GLN A 4 3.51 11.99 -11.67
C GLN A 4 2.72 10.69 -11.52
N ILE A 5 3.17 9.78 -10.64
CA ILE A 5 2.57 8.45 -10.47
C ILE A 5 1.22 8.53 -9.76
N PRO A 6 1.08 9.23 -8.61
CA PRO A 6 -0.23 9.38 -7.99
C PRO A 6 -1.19 10.19 -8.87
N VAL A 7 -0.72 11.19 -9.61
CA VAL A 7 -1.56 11.93 -10.56
C VAL A 7 -2.10 11.01 -11.66
N ALA A 8 -1.25 10.11 -12.19
CA ALA A 8 -1.68 9.09 -13.14
C ALA A 8 -2.68 8.10 -12.52
N GLY A 9 -2.46 7.69 -11.26
CA GLY A 9 -3.38 6.84 -10.51
C GLY A 9 -4.78 7.45 -10.35
N VAL A 10 -4.86 8.73 -9.98
CA VAL A 10 -6.13 9.47 -9.92
C VAL A 10 -6.78 9.55 -11.30
N ALA A 11 -6.02 9.93 -12.33
CA ALA A 11 -6.56 10.07 -13.68
C ALA A 11 -7.12 8.73 -14.22
N LEU A 12 -6.38 7.63 -14.06
CA LEU A 12 -6.79 6.30 -14.50
C LEU A 12 -8.04 5.81 -13.76
N ASN A 13 -8.11 6.04 -12.45
CA ASN A 13 -9.30 5.66 -11.67
C ASN A 13 -10.52 6.53 -12.01
N ILE A 14 -10.35 7.81 -12.33
CA ILE A 14 -11.44 8.66 -12.85
C ILE A 14 -11.93 8.13 -14.20
N VAL A 15 -11.02 7.75 -15.10
CA VAL A 15 -11.38 7.12 -16.39
C VAL A 15 -12.10 5.80 -16.16
N LEU A 16 -11.64 4.98 -15.22
CA LEU A 16 -12.32 3.74 -14.84
C LEU A 16 -13.72 4.01 -14.29
N LEU A 17 -13.90 4.97 -13.37
CA LEU A 17 -15.20 5.37 -12.84
C LEU A 17 -16.15 5.84 -13.95
N TYR A 18 -15.63 6.62 -14.89
CA TYR A 18 -16.38 7.02 -16.09
C TYR A 18 -16.81 5.80 -16.91
N ALA A 19 -15.89 4.87 -17.18
CA ALA A 19 -16.16 3.66 -17.95
C ALA A 19 -17.20 2.77 -17.25
N ILE A 20 -17.10 2.60 -15.93
CA ILE A 20 -18.07 1.87 -15.11
C ILE A 20 -19.44 2.53 -15.22
N ARG A 21 -19.52 3.87 -15.14
CA ARG A 21 -20.80 4.59 -15.24
C ARG A 21 -21.43 4.46 -16.62
N ARG A 22 -20.61 4.56 -17.68
CA ARG A 22 -21.07 4.72 -19.07
C ARG A 22 -21.26 3.40 -19.82
N PHE A 23 -20.36 2.43 -19.62
CA PHE A 23 -20.29 1.22 -20.46
C PHE A 23 -20.72 -0.07 -19.74
N THR A 24 -20.96 -0.02 -18.43
CA THR A 24 -21.46 -1.19 -17.68
C THR A 24 -22.87 -1.58 -18.11
N ARG A 25 -23.05 -2.85 -18.49
CA ARG A 25 -24.38 -3.42 -18.82
C ARG A 25 -25.23 -3.57 -17.55
N LYS A 26 -26.57 -3.47 -17.69
CA LYS A 26 -27.51 -3.72 -16.58
C LYS A 26 -27.35 -5.11 -15.96
N ALA A 27 -26.96 -6.11 -16.75
CA ALA A 27 -26.73 -7.48 -16.32
C ALA A 27 -25.59 -7.66 -15.29
N LEU A 28 -24.69 -6.67 -15.15
CA LEU A 28 -23.64 -6.71 -14.12
C LEU A 28 -24.17 -6.52 -12.69
N GLY A 29 -25.37 -5.95 -12.52
CA GLY A 29 -26.02 -5.80 -11.22
C GLY A 29 -25.09 -5.21 -10.14
N THR A 30 -24.99 -5.90 -9.00
CA THR A 30 -24.19 -5.52 -7.82
C THR A 30 -22.70 -5.41 -8.10
N TYR A 31 -22.17 -6.11 -9.11
CA TYR A 31 -20.76 -6.03 -9.45
C TYR A 31 -20.33 -4.62 -9.88
N LYS A 32 -21.25 -3.88 -10.50
CA LYS A 32 -21.04 -2.46 -10.81
C LYS A 32 -20.71 -1.65 -9.55
N GLN A 33 -21.43 -1.92 -8.46
CA GLN A 33 -21.22 -1.23 -7.18
C GLN A 33 -19.85 -1.61 -6.60
N LEU A 34 -19.49 -2.89 -6.65
CA LEU A 34 -18.19 -3.38 -6.18
C LEU A 34 -17.02 -2.68 -6.91
N LEU A 35 -17.04 -2.66 -8.24
CA LEU A 35 -16.02 -1.96 -9.04
C LEU A 35 -15.99 -0.45 -8.76
N THR A 36 -17.16 0.16 -8.55
CA THR A 36 -17.24 1.59 -8.20
C THR A 36 -16.59 1.85 -6.85
N ILE A 37 -16.81 0.97 -5.87
CA ILE A 37 -16.21 1.06 -4.54
C ILE A 37 -14.69 0.94 -4.65
N PHE A 38 -14.17 -0.08 -5.35
CA PHE A 38 -12.72 -0.26 -5.53
C PHE A 38 -12.06 0.96 -6.19
N ALA A 39 -12.57 1.40 -7.34
CA ALA A 39 -12.02 2.56 -8.03
C ALA A 39 -12.12 3.85 -7.19
N SER A 40 -13.19 4.02 -6.39
CA SER A 40 -13.32 5.17 -5.49
C SER A 40 -12.33 5.13 -4.33
N TYR A 41 -12.05 3.94 -3.79
CA TYR A 41 -11.09 3.76 -2.71
C TYR A 41 -9.65 3.95 -3.21
N ASP A 42 -9.36 3.53 -4.43
CA ASP A 42 -8.08 3.80 -5.09
C ASP A 42 -7.85 5.29 -5.34
N VAL A 43 -8.87 6.04 -5.76
CA VAL A 43 -8.79 7.52 -5.81
C VAL A 43 -8.50 8.06 -4.41
N PHE A 44 -9.22 7.61 -3.38
CA PHE A 44 -9.01 8.06 -2.02
C PHE A 44 -7.59 7.78 -1.51
N ILE A 45 -7.08 6.55 -1.68
CA ILE A 45 -5.71 6.19 -1.30
C ILE A 45 -4.68 7.05 -2.05
N THR A 46 -4.91 7.28 -3.34
CA THR A 46 -3.97 8.06 -4.16
C THR A 46 -3.96 9.54 -3.76
N LEU A 47 -5.13 10.10 -3.41
CA LEU A 47 -5.23 11.44 -2.84
C LEU A 47 -4.55 11.52 -1.47
N MET A 48 -4.73 10.51 -0.62
CA MET A 48 -4.01 10.40 0.65
C MET A 48 -2.49 10.36 0.44
N HIS A 49 -2.01 9.60 -0.54
CA HIS A 49 -0.59 9.56 -0.89
C HIS A 49 -0.07 10.92 -1.38
N LEU A 50 -0.87 11.70 -2.11
CA LEU A 50 -0.52 13.06 -2.53
C LEU A 50 -0.48 14.05 -1.36
N SER A 51 -1.42 13.94 -0.43
CA SER A 51 -1.50 14.81 0.75
C SER A 51 -0.38 14.53 1.75
N VAL A 52 -0.14 13.24 2.02
CA VAL A 52 0.85 12.81 3.03
C VAL A 52 2.27 12.84 2.49
N LYS A 53 2.46 12.69 1.17
CA LYS A 53 3.74 12.48 0.46
C LYS A 53 4.68 11.58 1.29
N PRO A 54 4.28 10.32 1.55
CA PRO A 54 5.09 9.42 2.34
C PRO A 54 6.43 9.20 1.63
N TYR A 55 7.52 9.51 2.32
CA TYR A 55 8.86 9.21 1.90
C TYR A 55 9.44 8.34 3.01
N PRO A 56 9.63 7.05 2.84
CA PRO A 56 10.40 6.25 3.75
C PRO A 56 11.84 6.39 3.33
N GLN A 57 12.68 6.67 4.30
CA GLN A 57 14.09 6.42 4.13
C GLN A 57 14.41 5.29 5.04
N LEU A 58 14.45 4.10 4.45
CA LEU A 58 14.94 2.96 5.17
C LEU A 58 16.42 3.12 5.37
N LEU A 59 16.77 3.20 6.62
CA LEU A 59 18.14 3.35 7.05
C LEU A 59 18.29 2.36 8.17
N ASN A 60 18.88 1.19 7.91
CA ASN A 60 19.12 0.14 8.91
C ASN A 60 18.10 0.14 10.07
N LEU A 61 16.79 -0.10 9.77
CA LEU A 61 15.63 -0.18 10.70
C LEU A 61 14.71 1.05 10.88
N TYR A 62 14.93 2.19 10.23
CA TYR A 62 14.15 3.42 10.50
C TYR A 62 13.27 3.88 9.32
N PHE A 63 12.09 4.51 9.58
CA PHE A 63 11.29 5.23 8.57
C PHE A 63 11.08 6.70 9.03
N GLY A 64 10.88 7.66 8.12
CA GLY A 64 10.69 9.07 8.52
C GLY A 64 10.26 9.99 7.38
N LYS A 65 9.42 11.00 7.65
CA LYS A 65 8.79 11.90 6.66
C LYS A 65 9.67 13.14 6.37
N PRO A 66 9.78 13.64 5.12
CA PRO A 66 10.65 14.77 4.78
C PRO A 66 10.14 16.12 5.33
N PRO A 67 11.05 17.10 5.51
CA PRO A 67 10.79 18.35 6.24
C PRO A 67 9.85 19.36 5.56
N ASP A 68 9.47 19.17 4.29
CA ASP A 68 8.84 20.23 3.48
C ASP A 68 7.30 20.17 3.42
N ILE A 69 6.61 19.60 4.41
CA ILE A 69 5.12 19.57 4.45
C ILE A 69 4.61 20.37 5.65
N VAL A 70 4.40 21.66 5.40
CA VAL A 70 3.69 22.59 6.28
C VAL A 70 2.28 22.07 6.54
N GLU A 71 1.93 21.90 7.81
CA GLU A 71 0.60 21.52 8.27
C GLU A 71 -0.40 22.64 7.92
N HIS A 72 -1.44 22.31 7.15
CA HIS A 72 -2.68 23.06 7.18
C HIS A 72 -3.65 22.31 8.09
N GLU A 73 -3.72 22.79 9.34
CA GLU A 73 -4.65 22.35 10.38
C GLU A 73 -6.11 22.57 9.94
N ASP A 74 -6.93 21.52 10.09
CA ASP A 74 -8.27 21.56 10.72
C ASP A 74 -9.29 20.57 10.12
N PHE A 75 -9.25 20.24 8.83
CA PHE A 75 -10.22 19.26 8.25
C PHE A 75 -9.62 17.89 7.95
N SER A 76 -8.28 17.81 7.85
CA SER A 76 -7.56 16.56 7.57
C SER A 76 -7.32 15.72 8.83
N SER A 77 -7.39 16.30 10.03
CA SER A 77 -6.76 15.74 11.23
C SER A 77 -7.42 14.47 11.78
N GLU A 78 -8.76 14.35 11.74
CA GLU A 78 -9.46 13.18 12.30
C GLU A 78 -9.39 11.95 11.37
N LEU A 79 -9.58 12.15 10.07
CA LEU A 79 -9.42 11.12 9.03
C LEU A 79 -7.95 10.68 8.91
N PHE A 80 -7.04 11.64 9.01
CA PHE A 80 -5.60 11.40 9.13
C PHE A 80 -5.27 10.63 10.41
N HIS A 81 -5.85 10.97 11.58
CA HIS A 81 -5.65 10.26 12.85
C HIS A 81 -6.01 8.77 12.80
N ARG A 82 -7.10 8.41 12.10
CA ARG A 82 -7.52 7.00 11.93
C ARG A 82 -6.63 6.24 10.96
N TYR A 83 -6.14 6.89 9.89
CA TYR A 83 -5.07 6.37 9.04
C TYR A 83 -3.72 6.29 9.80
N CYS A 84 -3.58 7.13 10.82
CA CYS A 84 -2.46 7.26 11.74
C CYS A 84 -2.57 6.37 12.99
N LEU A 85 -3.45 5.36 13.06
CA LEU A 85 -3.29 4.32 14.09
C LEU A 85 -1.87 3.71 13.99
N CYS A 86 -1.37 3.59 12.76
CA CYS A 86 0.00 3.27 12.42
C CYS A 86 1.02 4.29 12.94
N TYR A 87 0.69 5.59 12.87
CA TYR A 87 1.49 6.66 13.46
C TYR A 87 1.51 6.50 14.99
N TYR A 88 0.39 6.33 15.67
CA TYR A 88 0.38 6.14 17.13
C TYR A 88 1.13 4.90 17.62
N LEU A 89 1.08 3.79 16.87
CA LEU A 89 1.83 2.57 17.18
C LEU A 89 3.34 2.69 16.90
N LEU A 90 3.72 3.43 15.85
CA LEU A 90 5.09 3.47 15.32
C LEU A 90 5.82 4.80 15.60
N THR A 91 5.12 5.84 16.04
CA THR A 91 5.71 7.12 16.43
C THR A 91 6.31 6.95 17.82
N GLY A 92 7.64 7.03 17.87
CA GLY A 92 8.34 7.16 19.13
C GLY A 92 8.06 8.54 19.69
N ASP A 93 7.13 8.67 20.64
CA ASP A 93 6.85 9.94 21.33
C ASP A 93 7.99 10.34 22.30
N ARG A 94 9.05 9.52 22.38
CA ARG A 94 10.22 9.72 23.26
C ARG A 94 11.48 10.03 22.45
N GLU A 95 12.50 10.57 23.11
CA GLU A 95 13.86 10.67 22.58
C GLU A 95 14.44 9.27 22.36
N GLU A 96 14.19 8.69 21.19
CA GLU A 96 14.72 7.39 20.80
C GLU A 96 16.05 7.60 20.05
N ILE A 97 17.10 6.85 20.43
CA ILE A 97 18.42 6.86 19.77
C ILE A 97 18.30 6.67 18.25
N GLY A 98 17.28 5.92 17.82
CA GLY A 98 16.94 5.72 16.42
C GLY A 98 16.67 7.00 15.61
N LYS A 99 16.11 8.03 16.25
CA LYS A 99 15.90 9.34 15.60
C LYS A 99 17.22 10.00 15.23
N GLU A 100 18.20 9.96 16.13
CA GLU A 100 19.50 10.58 15.92
C GLU A 100 20.32 9.85 14.86
N LEU A 101 20.25 8.51 14.85
CA LEU A 101 20.87 7.69 13.82
C LEU A 101 20.24 7.92 12.43
N LEU A 102 18.91 8.08 12.36
CA LEU A 102 18.24 8.42 11.11
C LEU A 102 18.64 9.81 10.61
N ARG A 103 18.70 10.81 11.50
CA ARG A 103 19.09 12.19 11.18
C ARG A 103 20.51 12.28 10.63
N SER A 104 21.46 11.65 11.31
CA SER A 104 22.88 11.68 10.93
C SER A 104 23.11 11.07 9.55
N GLU A 105 22.55 9.91 9.26
CA GLU A 105 22.73 9.28 7.95
C GLU A 105 21.89 9.97 6.85
N TYR A 106 20.70 10.51 7.16
CA TYR A 106 19.97 11.33 6.20
C TYR A 106 20.82 12.53 5.75
N LEU A 107 21.50 13.19 6.69
CA LEU A 107 22.44 14.26 6.40
C LEU A 107 23.59 13.79 5.50
N VAL A 108 24.15 12.60 5.75
CA VAL A 108 25.21 12.01 4.91
C VAL A 108 24.71 11.72 3.48
N ARG A 109 23.52 11.13 3.33
CA ARG A 109 23.01 10.69 2.02
C ARG A 109 22.44 11.82 1.16
N TYR A 110 21.80 12.80 1.80
CA TYR A 110 21.03 13.83 1.10
C TYR A 110 21.54 15.25 1.33
N GLY A 111 22.52 15.45 2.22
CA GLY A 111 23.12 16.76 2.51
C GLY A 111 22.16 17.76 3.17
N ARG A 112 21.11 17.27 3.84
CA ARG A 112 20.07 18.10 4.49
C ARG A 112 19.81 17.62 5.90
N GLU A 113 19.45 18.52 6.83
CA GLU A 113 19.03 18.14 8.18
C GLU A 113 17.53 17.83 8.23
N GLN A 114 17.14 16.78 8.97
CA GLN A 114 15.74 16.38 9.14
C GLN A 114 15.26 16.59 10.59
N ARG A 115 14.44 17.61 10.81
CA ARG A 115 14.01 17.99 12.17
C ARG A 115 12.71 17.31 12.61
N GLU A 116 11.79 16.99 11.68
CA GLU A 116 10.42 16.54 11.98
C GLU A 116 9.97 15.32 11.13
N GLY A 117 9.08 14.49 11.71
CA GLY A 117 8.38 13.37 11.07
C GLY A 117 8.87 11.96 11.44
N TRP A 118 8.11 11.16 12.21
CA TRP A 118 8.64 9.88 12.74
C TRP A 118 7.64 8.72 12.78
N ILE A 119 7.93 7.68 11.98
CA ILE A 119 7.47 6.29 12.17
C ILE A 119 8.75 5.47 12.29
N ILE A 120 9.12 5.01 13.48
CA ILE A 120 10.41 4.33 13.69
C ILE A 120 10.16 2.86 14.00
N MET A 121 10.70 1.97 13.16
CA MET A 121 10.67 0.51 13.37
C MET A 121 11.98 0.01 14.00
N ASN A 122 12.38 0.64 15.10
CA ASN A 122 13.53 0.23 15.88
C ASN A 122 13.24 -0.99 16.78
N HIS A 123 13.32 -2.20 16.22
CA HIS A 123 13.05 -3.44 16.96
C HIS A 123 14.00 -3.66 18.15
N TRP A 124 15.25 -3.21 18.03
CA TRP A 124 16.33 -3.45 18.98
C TRP A 124 16.96 -2.12 19.41
N VAL A 125 16.79 -1.72 20.68
CA VAL A 125 17.45 -0.49 21.17
C VAL A 125 18.97 -0.72 21.25
N LEU A 126 19.68 -0.21 20.24
CA LEU A 126 21.14 -0.09 20.27
C LEU A 126 21.53 0.95 21.32
N GLN A 127 22.12 0.50 22.43
CA GLN A 127 22.70 1.41 23.41
C GLN A 127 24.11 1.80 22.93
N CYS A 128 24.27 3.04 22.46
CA CYS A 128 25.55 3.55 21.98
C CYS A 128 26.56 3.71 23.14
N CYS A 129 27.78 3.20 22.94
CA CYS A 129 28.98 3.66 23.63
C CYS A 129 29.65 4.76 22.77
N PRO A 130 30.27 5.81 23.36
CA PRO A 130 30.48 7.08 22.66
C PRO A 130 31.72 7.16 21.75
N HIS A 131 32.36 6.04 21.35
CA HIS A 131 33.72 6.18 20.81
C HIS A 131 34.14 5.38 19.57
N TYR A 132 33.41 4.37 19.06
CA TYR A 132 33.82 3.70 17.81
C TYR A 132 32.65 3.13 17.00
N THR A 133 32.63 3.46 15.70
CA THR A 133 31.64 3.08 14.68
C THR A 133 31.55 1.57 14.39
N ILE A 134 32.48 0.76 14.93
CA ILE A 134 32.59 -0.69 14.67
C ILE A 134 31.96 -1.55 15.79
N CYS A 135 31.62 -0.98 16.95
CA CYS A 135 31.06 -1.76 18.07
C CYS A 135 29.55 -2.04 18.00
N ALA A 136 28.84 -1.63 16.94
CA ALA A 136 27.38 -1.81 16.82
C ALA A 136 26.93 -3.28 16.62
N LEU A 137 27.86 -4.24 16.53
CA LEU A 137 27.53 -5.66 16.35
C LEU A 137 27.42 -6.47 17.65
N PHE A 138 27.78 -5.94 18.82
CA PHE A 138 27.76 -6.73 20.05
C PHE A 138 27.32 -5.92 21.27
N LYS A 139 26.03 -6.05 21.63
CA LYS A 139 25.63 -6.13 23.04
C LYS A 139 24.27 -6.80 23.20
N GLU A 140 24.30 -7.98 23.82
CA GLU A 140 23.15 -8.88 24.11
C GLU A 140 22.07 -8.31 25.05
N ASN A 141 22.13 -7.04 25.46
CA ASN A 141 21.16 -6.42 26.37
C ASN A 141 20.50 -5.16 25.77
N GLY A 142 20.24 -5.16 24.46
CA GLY A 142 19.39 -4.15 23.83
C GLY A 142 17.95 -4.32 24.33
N ALA A 143 17.35 -3.29 24.91
CA ALA A 143 15.96 -3.35 25.33
C ALA A 143 15.07 -3.63 24.11
N PHE A 144 14.38 -4.77 24.11
CA PHE A 144 13.45 -5.16 23.07
C PHE A 144 12.27 -4.18 23.00
N ASN A 145 12.02 -3.60 21.83
CA ASN A 145 10.91 -2.67 21.68
C ASN A 145 9.60 -3.43 21.44
N LEU A 146 8.98 -3.88 22.54
CA LEU A 146 7.73 -4.66 22.52
C LEU A 146 6.61 -3.96 21.74
N ARG A 147 6.56 -2.62 21.77
CA ARG A 147 5.56 -1.82 21.01
C ARG A 147 5.66 -2.08 19.51
N ILE A 148 6.88 -2.00 18.97
CA ILE A 148 7.13 -2.15 17.53
C ILE A 148 6.96 -3.62 17.12
N PHE A 149 7.33 -4.56 17.99
CA PHE A 149 7.06 -5.98 17.77
C PHE A 149 5.55 -6.29 17.71
N ILE A 150 4.76 -5.76 18.65
CA ILE A 150 3.29 -5.91 18.62
C ILE A 150 2.72 -5.30 17.34
N ALA A 151 3.20 -4.12 16.94
CA ALA A 151 2.76 -3.46 15.70
C ALA A 151 3.08 -4.34 14.48
N MET A 152 4.31 -4.86 14.36
CA MET A 152 4.71 -5.79 13.29
C MET A 152 3.79 -7.02 13.24
N CYS A 153 3.62 -7.73 14.36
CA CYS A 153 2.76 -8.92 14.42
C CYS A 153 1.31 -8.59 14.06
N ALA A 154 0.80 -7.41 14.46
CA ALA A 154 -0.54 -6.98 14.10
C ALA A 154 -0.69 -6.73 12.58
N TYR A 155 0.29 -6.08 11.93
CA TYR A 155 0.26 -5.89 10.48
C TYR A 155 0.34 -7.22 9.72
N ASP A 156 1.26 -8.09 10.11
CA ASP A 156 1.42 -9.41 9.47
C ASP A 156 0.15 -10.25 9.64
N ALA A 157 -0.46 -10.23 10.84
CA ALA A 157 -1.73 -10.90 11.08
C ALA A 157 -2.87 -10.34 10.23
N ILE A 158 -2.99 -9.00 10.10
CA ILE A 158 -4.00 -8.37 9.25
C ILE A 158 -3.83 -8.80 7.79
N MET A 159 -2.60 -8.78 7.26
CA MET A 159 -2.32 -9.19 5.88
C MET A 159 -2.65 -10.67 5.65
N ILE A 160 -2.22 -11.56 6.55
CA ILE A 160 -2.45 -13.02 6.44
C ILE A 160 -3.95 -13.34 6.53
N VAL A 161 -4.66 -12.78 7.51
CA VAL A 161 -6.10 -13.02 7.71
C VAL A 161 -6.89 -12.48 6.53
N SER A 162 -6.60 -11.26 6.07
CA SER A 162 -7.26 -10.64 4.92
C SER A 162 -7.10 -11.49 3.66
N PHE A 163 -5.88 -11.93 3.37
CA PHE A 163 -5.60 -12.76 2.19
C PHE A 163 -6.23 -14.16 2.29
N SER A 164 -6.22 -14.76 3.48
CA SER A 164 -6.85 -16.06 3.72
C SER A 164 -8.36 -16.02 3.48
N ILE A 165 -9.04 -14.96 3.97
CA ILE A 165 -10.46 -14.73 3.70
C ILE A 165 -10.70 -14.56 2.19
N ALA A 166 -9.88 -13.76 1.51
CA ALA A 166 -10.01 -13.54 0.07
C ALA A 166 -9.88 -14.86 -0.74
N VAL A 167 -8.88 -15.69 -0.41
CA VAL A 167 -8.69 -17.00 -1.04
C VAL A 167 -9.85 -17.95 -0.73
N GLY A 168 -10.35 -17.96 0.51
CA GLY A 168 -11.51 -18.77 0.90
C GLY A 168 -12.77 -18.39 0.12
N LEU A 169 -13.07 -17.09 0.05
CA LEU A 169 -14.20 -16.56 -0.72
C LEU A 169 -14.04 -16.82 -2.22
N ALA A 170 -12.83 -16.67 -2.78
CA ALA A 170 -12.56 -16.94 -4.18
C ALA A 170 -12.74 -18.43 -4.51
N SER A 171 -12.25 -19.31 -3.63
CA SER A 171 -12.39 -20.76 -3.77
C SER A 171 -13.86 -21.18 -3.70
N GLY A 172 -14.63 -20.63 -2.75
CA GLY A 172 -16.07 -20.85 -2.65
C GLY A 172 -16.81 -20.36 -3.90
N THR A 173 -16.48 -19.17 -4.39
CA THR A 173 -17.09 -18.59 -5.60
C THR A 173 -16.81 -19.47 -6.82
N PHE A 174 -15.56 -19.91 -7.01
CA PHE A 174 -15.17 -20.82 -8.08
C PHE A 174 -15.96 -22.13 -8.01
N TYR A 175 -16.08 -22.71 -6.81
CA TYR A 175 -16.85 -23.92 -6.59
C TYR A 175 -18.33 -23.78 -6.96
N TYR A 176 -18.99 -22.70 -6.50
CA TYR A 176 -20.40 -22.45 -6.83
C TYR A 176 -20.63 -22.16 -8.31
N ILE A 177 -19.74 -21.40 -8.97
CA ILE A 177 -19.82 -21.17 -10.42
C ILE A 177 -19.72 -22.49 -11.18
N ARG A 178 -18.84 -23.41 -10.75
CA ARG A 178 -18.63 -24.71 -11.41
C ARG A 178 -19.78 -25.70 -11.22
N ARG A 179 -20.57 -25.55 -10.16
CA ARG A 179 -21.73 -26.42 -9.86
C ARG A 179 -23.08 -25.78 -10.23
N ALA A 180 -23.08 -24.61 -10.85
CA ALA A 180 -24.31 -23.91 -11.20
C ALA A 180 -24.96 -24.51 -12.46
N ASP A 181 -25.87 -25.47 -12.27
CA ASP A 181 -26.57 -26.16 -13.37
C ASP A 181 -27.82 -25.39 -13.87
N THR A 182 -28.32 -24.43 -13.08
CA THR A 182 -29.56 -23.68 -13.36
C THR A 182 -29.34 -22.34 -14.08
N ILE A 183 -28.09 -21.97 -14.37
CA ILE A 183 -27.72 -20.69 -14.97
C ILE A 183 -27.45 -20.87 -16.47
N SER A 184 -27.89 -19.91 -17.29
CA SER A 184 -27.58 -19.94 -18.72
C SER A 184 -26.07 -19.84 -18.97
N THR A 185 -25.57 -20.52 -20.01
CA THR A 185 -24.15 -20.50 -20.39
C THR A 185 -23.62 -19.08 -20.59
N GLN A 186 -24.47 -18.18 -21.12
CA GLN A 186 -24.10 -16.78 -21.30
C GLN A 186 -23.91 -16.06 -19.96
N ALA A 187 -24.82 -16.23 -19.00
CA ALA A 187 -24.71 -15.62 -17.68
C ALA A 187 -23.53 -16.22 -16.88
N LEU A 188 -23.30 -17.53 -16.97
CA LEU A 188 -22.15 -18.19 -16.35
C LEU A 188 -20.82 -17.64 -16.88
N ASN A 189 -20.70 -17.49 -18.20
CA ASN A 189 -19.52 -16.88 -18.82
C ASN A 189 -19.32 -15.42 -18.42
N MET A 190 -20.38 -14.68 -18.11
CA MET A 190 -20.26 -13.34 -17.54
C MET A 190 -19.73 -13.43 -16.10
N GLN A 191 -20.36 -14.21 -15.23
CA GLN A 191 -19.94 -14.36 -13.82
C GLN A 191 -18.47 -14.79 -13.69
N PHE A 192 -18.04 -15.74 -14.53
CA PHE A 192 -16.65 -16.20 -14.49
C PHE A 192 -15.64 -15.12 -14.92
N LYS A 193 -15.98 -14.27 -15.90
CA LYS A 193 -15.13 -13.13 -16.29
C LYS A 193 -15.02 -12.10 -15.17
N LEU A 194 -16.14 -11.80 -14.51
CA LEU A 194 -16.17 -10.89 -13.37
C LEU A 194 -15.35 -11.44 -12.20
N PHE A 195 -15.45 -12.75 -11.96
CA PHE A 195 -14.65 -13.46 -10.96
C PHE A 195 -13.15 -13.35 -11.26
N ILE A 196 -12.72 -13.65 -12.49
CA ILE A 196 -11.32 -13.50 -12.90
C ILE A 196 -10.84 -12.06 -12.69
N ALA A 197 -11.67 -11.06 -13.02
CA ALA A 197 -11.32 -9.66 -12.82
C ALA A 197 -11.08 -9.32 -11.34
N VAL A 198 -11.92 -9.80 -10.42
CA VAL A 198 -11.68 -9.60 -8.97
C VAL A 198 -10.43 -10.33 -8.51
N CYS A 199 -10.21 -11.57 -8.96
CA CYS A 199 -8.98 -12.29 -8.61
C CYS A 199 -7.73 -11.56 -9.10
N ALA A 200 -7.77 -11.03 -10.33
CA ALA A 200 -6.66 -10.26 -10.89
C ALA A 200 -6.42 -8.96 -10.08
N GLN A 201 -7.48 -8.24 -9.70
CA GLN A 201 -7.38 -7.08 -8.82
C GLN A 201 -6.76 -7.46 -7.48
N THR A 202 -7.18 -8.54 -6.83
CA THR A 202 -6.60 -8.96 -5.53
C THR A 202 -5.10 -9.29 -5.61
N VAL A 203 -4.62 -9.75 -6.77
CA VAL A 203 -3.19 -10.04 -6.99
C VAL A 203 -2.36 -8.75 -7.10
N VAL A 204 -2.92 -7.65 -7.58
CA VAL A 204 -2.19 -6.37 -7.73
C VAL A 204 -1.66 -5.84 -6.38
N PRO A 205 -2.48 -5.57 -5.35
CA PRO A 205 -1.98 -5.10 -4.07
C PRO A 205 -1.16 -6.17 -3.34
N LEU A 206 -1.39 -7.48 -3.59
CA LEU A 206 -0.51 -8.52 -3.05
C LEU A 206 0.94 -8.33 -3.52
N VAL A 207 1.14 -8.15 -4.83
CA VAL A 207 2.47 -8.05 -5.44
C VAL A 207 3.10 -6.67 -5.20
N PHE A 208 2.31 -5.60 -5.30
CA PHE A 208 2.82 -4.23 -5.23
C PHE A 208 2.89 -3.68 -3.81
N VAL A 209 2.11 -4.22 -2.88
CA VAL A 209 2.01 -3.70 -1.50
C VAL A 209 2.42 -4.78 -0.52
N TYR A 210 1.68 -5.88 -0.41
CA TYR A 210 1.84 -6.80 0.72
C TYR A 210 3.22 -7.48 0.74
N ILE A 211 3.70 -7.98 -0.40
CA ILE A 211 5.02 -8.63 -0.50
C ILE A 211 6.16 -7.65 -0.17
N PRO A 212 6.26 -6.46 -0.81
CA PRO A 212 7.27 -5.47 -0.44
C PRO A 212 7.20 -5.04 1.03
N TYR A 213 5.99 -4.80 1.55
CA TYR A 213 5.81 -4.41 2.95
C TYR A 213 6.25 -5.50 3.93
N PHE A 214 5.89 -6.77 3.68
CA PHE A 214 6.32 -7.89 4.51
C PHE A 214 7.85 -7.95 4.61
N PHE A 215 8.57 -7.86 3.49
CA PHE A 215 10.03 -7.84 3.53
C PHE A 215 10.57 -6.63 4.29
N VAL A 216 10.04 -5.45 4.02
CA VAL A 216 10.50 -4.18 4.61
C VAL A 216 10.26 -4.11 6.12
N VAL A 217 9.26 -4.81 6.65
CA VAL A 217 8.94 -4.86 8.08
C VAL A 217 9.62 -6.05 8.78
N THR A 218 9.57 -7.25 8.20
CA THR A 218 9.99 -8.50 8.86
C THR A 218 11.49 -8.77 8.76
N PHE A 219 12.15 -8.45 7.63
CA PHE A 219 13.59 -8.69 7.48
C PHE A 219 14.47 -7.90 8.46
N PRO A 220 14.22 -6.60 8.71
CA PRO A 220 14.97 -5.87 9.73
C PRO A 220 14.94 -6.56 11.11
N PHE A 221 13.80 -7.12 11.50
CA PHE A 221 13.65 -7.83 12.78
C PHE A 221 14.62 -9.02 12.91
N PHE A 222 14.81 -9.78 11.83
CA PHE A 222 15.73 -10.92 11.75
C PHE A 222 17.16 -10.56 11.34
N HIS A 223 17.47 -9.26 11.22
CA HIS A 223 18.75 -8.76 10.71
C HIS A 223 19.12 -9.26 9.30
N LEU A 224 18.10 -9.50 8.46
CA LEU A 224 18.26 -9.91 7.07
C LEU A 224 18.42 -8.68 6.15
N PRO A 225 19.20 -8.79 5.05
CA PRO A 225 19.33 -7.72 4.07
C PRO A 225 18.02 -7.50 3.30
N ILE A 226 17.62 -6.23 3.13
CA ILE A 226 16.33 -5.80 2.54
C ILE A 226 16.46 -5.56 1.02
N TRP A 227 17.68 -5.71 0.49
CA TRP A 227 18.03 -5.62 -0.94
C TRP A 227 17.54 -4.32 -1.58
N PHE A 228 16.59 -4.40 -2.50
CA PHE A 228 16.02 -3.26 -3.23
C PHE A 228 14.58 -2.94 -2.80
N PHE A 229 14.01 -3.70 -1.87
CA PHE A 229 12.62 -3.54 -1.45
C PHE A 229 12.41 -2.22 -0.70
N ASP A 230 13.42 -1.72 -0.01
CA ASP A 230 13.40 -0.45 0.70
C ASP A 230 13.19 0.76 -0.23
N HIS A 231 13.87 0.76 -1.38
CA HIS A 231 13.74 1.79 -2.40
C HIS A 231 12.47 1.59 -3.26
N GLY A 232 12.10 0.34 -3.52
CA GLY A 232 10.97 0.00 -4.39
C GLY A 232 9.60 0.03 -3.72
N CYS A 233 9.50 -0.24 -2.41
CA CYS A 233 8.22 -0.48 -1.72
C CYS A 233 7.23 0.69 -1.88
N MET A 234 7.67 1.93 -1.74
CA MET A 234 6.75 3.06 -1.92
C MET A 234 6.48 3.42 -3.35
N PHE A 235 7.44 3.21 -4.24
CA PHE A 235 7.16 3.37 -5.66
C PHE A 235 6.06 2.39 -6.07
N LEU A 236 6.17 1.13 -5.64
CA LEU A 236 5.18 0.08 -5.89
C LEU A 236 3.84 0.40 -5.23
N THR A 237 3.86 0.88 -3.98
CA THR A 237 2.65 1.31 -3.27
C THR A 237 1.99 2.54 -3.89
N ALA A 238 2.77 3.49 -4.41
CA ALA A 238 2.23 4.67 -5.09
C ALA A 238 1.61 4.32 -6.45
N CYS A 239 2.10 3.26 -7.12
CA CYS A 239 1.63 2.88 -8.44
C CYS A 239 0.57 1.77 -8.45
N PHE A 240 0.37 1.02 -7.34
CA PHE A 240 -0.64 -0.04 -7.32
C PHE A 240 -2.05 0.45 -7.70
N PRO A 241 -2.55 1.64 -7.27
CA PRO A 241 -3.90 2.09 -7.64
C PRO A 241 -4.03 2.36 -9.14
N ALA A 242 -2.94 2.78 -9.78
CA ALA A 242 -2.90 2.97 -11.22
C ALA A 242 -2.96 1.62 -11.96
N TRP A 243 -2.19 0.63 -11.48
CA TRP A 243 -2.20 -0.71 -12.05
C TRP A 243 -3.53 -1.44 -11.85
N ASP A 244 -4.18 -1.28 -10.70
CA ASP A 244 -5.48 -1.88 -10.44
C ASP A 244 -6.54 -1.40 -11.45
N ALA A 245 -6.56 -0.09 -11.71
CA ALA A 245 -7.44 0.49 -12.72
C ALA A 245 -7.13 -0.03 -14.14
N VAL A 246 -5.85 -0.12 -14.50
CA VAL A 246 -5.42 -0.64 -15.82
C VAL A 246 -5.86 -2.09 -15.99
N VAL A 247 -5.65 -2.94 -14.98
CA VAL A 247 -6.04 -4.36 -15.02
C VAL A 247 -7.54 -4.51 -15.26
N ILE A 248 -8.38 -3.74 -14.57
CA ILE A 248 -9.83 -3.78 -14.81
C ILE A 248 -10.22 -3.28 -16.19
N ILE A 249 -9.68 -2.14 -16.63
CA ILE A 249 -9.99 -1.60 -17.97
C ILE A 249 -9.65 -2.63 -19.05
N LEU A 250 -8.51 -3.32 -18.93
CA LEU A 250 -8.07 -4.33 -19.90
C LEU A 250 -8.91 -5.61 -19.84
N LEU A 251 -9.23 -6.11 -18.64
CA LEU A 251 -10.00 -7.35 -18.48
C LEU A 251 -11.48 -7.18 -18.89
N MET A 252 -12.07 -6.01 -18.62
CA MET A 252 -13.46 -5.73 -18.92
C MET A 252 -13.64 -5.25 -20.36
N LYS A 253 -14.02 -6.18 -21.24
CA LYS A 253 -14.20 -5.92 -22.68
C LYS A 253 -15.08 -4.71 -22.97
N ASP A 254 -16.20 -4.57 -22.28
CA ASP A 254 -17.13 -3.46 -22.47
C ASP A 254 -16.48 -2.09 -22.17
N TYR A 255 -15.52 -2.05 -21.24
CA TYR A 255 -14.84 -0.83 -20.84
C TYR A 255 -13.80 -0.43 -21.86
N ARG A 256 -12.90 -1.35 -22.24
CA ARG A 256 -11.89 -1.07 -23.29
C ARG A 256 -12.53 -0.73 -24.63
N ASP A 257 -13.56 -1.48 -25.06
CA ASP A 257 -14.18 -1.26 -26.38
C ASP A 257 -14.95 0.07 -26.38
N GLY A 258 -15.62 0.41 -25.28
CA GLY A 258 -16.31 1.69 -25.10
C GLY A 258 -15.34 2.89 -25.13
N LEU A 259 -14.24 2.81 -24.39
CA LEU A 259 -13.20 3.85 -24.35
C LEU A 259 -12.51 4.00 -25.71
N LEU A 260 -12.11 2.89 -26.35
CA LEU A 260 -11.52 2.91 -27.69
C LEU A 260 -12.50 3.48 -28.73
N GLY A 261 -13.79 3.18 -28.61
CA GLY A 261 -14.84 3.73 -29.47
C GLY A 261 -14.97 5.25 -29.36
N MET A 262 -14.70 5.83 -28.18
CA MET A 262 -14.64 7.29 -28.01
C MET A 262 -13.39 7.89 -28.64
N CYS A 263 -12.24 7.24 -28.46
CA CYS A 263 -10.98 7.70 -29.07
C CYS A 263 -11.00 7.64 -30.61
N ARG A 264 -11.74 6.68 -31.18
CA ARG A 264 -11.92 6.50 -32.63
C ARG A 264 -13.01 7.37 -33.26
N LYS A 265 -13.89 8.00 -32.46
CA LYS A 265 -14.94 8.92 -32.94
C LYS A 265 -14.44 10.37 -33.14
N LYS A 266 -13.15 10.54 -33.44
CA LYS A 266 -12.59 11.80 -33.91
C LYS A 266 -12.70 11.87 -35.42
#